data_AF-A0A4P9YZI2-F1
#
_entry.id   AF-A0A4P9YZI2-F1
#
_cell.length_a   1.000
_cell.length_b   1.000
_cell.length_c   1.000
_cell.angle_alpha   90.00
_cell.angle_beta   90.00
_cell.angle_gamma   90.00
#
_symmetry.space_group_name_H-M   'P 1'
#
loop_
_entity.id
_entity.type
_entity.pdbx_description
1 polymer ?
#
loop_
_entity_poly.entity_id
_entity_poly.type
_entity_poly.pdbx_seq_one_letter_code
_entity_poly.pdbx_strand_id
1 'polypeptide(L)'
;MRRPSEWHIGARATRRRIIMHVGPTNSGKTYNAMQRLQTAESGVYCGPLRLLAHEVYERFNSAGHLCNLITGEDRRIREDVYVPLTSCTVEMVPLNQKLEVAVVDEIQMIADPSRGWAWTHALLGLQAKEIHLCGEPTAIDLIKRICETLNEEVEVNEYERLSPLQLADKSLNGNLKNIRKGDCIVTFSREGIFGLKQEIEMQTGYRCAVIYGALPPETRAEQARLFNDPNSGYDVLVASDAIGMGLNLNIRRVIFETMEKFDGKAVRPLQTSQVKQIAGRAGRFQTAYAVGEATTLEKSDLPKLHRVMATPQDNLKSAGLQPTVSTIEQFAHQLPRMPYSQLLGQFEDMAKLDGRYFMCNFKDAKQIAERIEDLDMLLPDRYMFCTSPANVRDLIVVKNLYKVGAPVAV
;
A
#
# COMPACT_ATOMS: atom_id res chain seq x y z
N MET A 1 -16.41 -19.01 4.65
CA MET A 1 -14.98 -18.68 4.89
C MET A 1 -14.74 -18.30 6.36
N ARG A 2 -15.21 -19.12 7.32
CA ARG A 2 -15.15 -18.77 8.76
C ARG A 2 -13.79 -19.02 9.42
N ARG A 3 -12.96 -19.88 8.82
CA ARG A 3 -11.67 -20.31 9.36
C ARG A 3 -10.57 -20.15 8.30
N PRO A 4 -10.20 -18.91 7.94
CA PRO A 4 -9.21 -18.66 6.88
C PRO A 4 -7.82 -19.23 7.20
N SER A 5 -7.51 -19.47 8.48
CA SER A 5 -6.26 -20.09 8.90
C SER A 5 -6.10 -21.55 8.47
N GLU A 6 -7.20 -22.26 8.21
CA GLU A 6 -7.19 -23.66 7.73
C GLU A 6 -6.71 -23.77 6.27
N TRP A 7 -6.72 -22.67 5.51
CA TRP A 7 -6.20 -22.64 4.13
C TRP A 7 -4.67 -22.74 4.08
N HIS A 8 -4.01 -22.56 5.22
CA HIS A 8 -2.56 -22.44 5.33
C HIS A 8 -1.96 -23.50 6.26
N ILE A 9 -2.16 -24.77 5.90
CA ILE A 9 -1.74 -25.93 6.71
C ILE A 9 -0.23 -25.89 7.02
N GLY A 10 0.61 -25.52 6.03
CA GLY A 10 2.06 -25.43 6.23
C GLY A 10 2.47 -24.40 7.28
N ALA A 11 1.77 -23.26 7.36
CA ALA A 11 2.02 -22.24 8.39
C ALA A 11 1.62 -22.73 9.78
N ARG A 12 0.51 -23.49 9.88
CA ARG A 12 0.03 -24.08 11.14
C ARG A 12 0.95 -25.19 11.67
N ALA A 13 1.71 -25.85 10.80
CA ALA A 13 2.73 -26.83 11.17
C ALA A 13 4.06 -26.19 11.62
N THR A 14 4.19 -24.87 11.53
CA THR A 14 5.40 -24.12 11.91
C THR A 14 5.12 -23.36 13.21
N ARG A 15 6.04 -23.39 14.17
CA ARG A 15 5.96 -22.51 15.35
C ARG A 15 6.40 -21.11 14.94
N ARG A 16 5.45 -20.16 14.92
CA ARG A 16 5.67 -18.78 14.47
C ARG A 16 5.62 -17.82 15.65
N ARG A 17 6.54 -16.85 15.68
CA ARG A 17 6.54 -15.71 16.61
C ARG A 17 6.19 -14.45 15.83
N ILE A 18 5.21 -13.69 16.31
CA ILE A 18 4.79 -12.44 15.69
C ILE A 18 5.41 -11.28 16.45
N ILE A 19 6.16 -10.42 15.76
CA ILE A 19 6.77 -9.22 16.33
C ILE A 19 6.21 -7.99 15.63
N MET A 20 5.45 -7.17 16.34
CA MET A 20 4.88 -5.95 15.81
C MET A 20 5.80 -4.76 16.09
N HIS A 21 6.17 -4.02 15.04
CA HIS A 21 6.86 -2.74 15.11
C HIS A 21 5.87 -1.64 14.79
N VAL A 22 5.35 -0.98 15.83
CA VAL A 22 4.23 -0.04 15.71
C VAL A 22 4.66 1.38 16.03
N GLY A 23 4.27 2.33 15.19
CA GLY A 23 4.56 3.73 15.41
C GLY A 23 4.18 4.62 14.23
N PRO A 24 4.23 5.95 14.39
CA PRO A 24 3.91 6.89 13.33
C PRO A 24 4.87 6.76 12.14
N THR A 25 4.58 7.45 11.03
CA THR A 25 5.56 7.60 9.95
C THR A 25 6.81 8.30 10.47
N ASN A 26 7.99 7.94 9.95
CA ASN A 26 9.29 8.47 10.40
C ASN A 26 9.64 8.15 11.88
N SER A 27 9.25 6.97 12.37
CA SER A 27 9.64 6.46 13.70
C SER A 27 10.80 5.46 13.68
N GLY A 28 11.29 5.07 12.49
CA GLY A 28 12.29 4.01 12.36
C GLY A 28 11.75 2.60 12.59
N LYS A 29 10.43 2.41 12.74
CA LYS A 29 9.80 1.09 12.99
C LYS A 29 10.25 -0.03 12.03
N THR A 30 10.41 0.30 10.75
CA THR A 30 10.82 -0.68 9.72
C THR A 30 12.32 -0.99 9.79
N TYR A 31 13.15 -0.13 10.38
CA TYR A 31 14.61 -0.28 10.38
C TYR A 31 15.06 -1.57 11.07
N ASN A 32 14.57 -1.84 12.29
CA ASN A 32 14.97 -3.03 13.05
C ASN A 32 14.52 -4.33 12.36
N ALA A 33 13.30 -4.35 11.80
CA ALA A 33 12.80 -5.49 11.04
C ALA A 33 13.67 -5.78 9.81
N MET A 34 14.09 -4.73 9.09
CA MET A 34 14.96 -4.89 7.92
C MET A 34 16.38 -5.31 8.27
N GLN A 35 16.95 -4.83 9.38
CA GLN A 35 18.25 -5.28 9.89
C GLN A 35 18.20 -6.78 10.22
N ARG A 36 17.14 -7.22 10.89
CA ARG A 36 16.93 -8.64 11.23
C ARG A 36 16.77 -9.52 9.98
N LEU A 37 16.04 -9.03 8.97
CA LEU A 37 15.88 -9.72 7.69
C LEU A 37 17.20 -9.83 6.92
N GLN A 38 18.03 -8.78 6.94
CA GLN A 38 19.30 -8.74 6.23
C GLN A 38 20.30 -9.80 6.73
N THR A 39 20.24 -10.16 8.02
CA THR A 39 21.10 -11.17 8.64
C THR A 39 20.49 -12.57 8.69
N ALA A 40 19.31 -12.78 8.08
CA ALA A 40 18.63 -14.08 8.08
C ALA A 40 19.22 -15.04 7.03
N GLU A 41 19.25 -16.33 7.33
CA GLU A 41 19.61 -17.43 6.42
C GLU A 41 18.60 -17.58 5.27
N SER A 42 17.34 -17.23 5.53
CA SER A 42 16.28 -17.17 4.53
C SER A 42 15.20 -16.18 4.96
N GLY A 43 14.71 -15.37 4.03
CA GLY A 43 13.63 -14.46 4.38
C GLY A 43 12.98 -13.70 3.25
N VAL A 44 11.86 -13.06 3.59
CA VAL A 44 11.07 -12.29 2.62
C VAL A 44 10.66 -10.93 3.17
N TYR A 45 10.79 -9.90 2.34
CA TYR A 45 10.14 -8.60 2.52
C TYR A 45 8.87 -8.54 1.68
N CYS A 46 7.76 -8.16 2.31
CA CYS A 46 6.44 -7.99 1.69
C CYS A 46 6.04 -6.52 1.77
N GLY A 47 6.18 -5.79 0.67
CA GLY A 47 5.86 -4.36 0.59
C GLY A 47 4.44 -4.09 0.05
N PRO A 48 3.82 -2.96 0.46
CA PRO A 48 2.51 -2.52 -0.08
C PRO A 48 2.58 -2.04 -1.53
N LEU A 49 3.77 -1.74 -2.04
CA LEU A 49 3.98 -1.06 -3.29
C LEU A 49 5.17 -1.67 -4.04
N ARG A 50 5.04 -1.73 -5.36
CA ARG A 50 6.13 -2.12 -6.28
C ARG A 50 7.41 -1.34 -5.98
N LEU A 51 7.28 -0.02 -5.80
CA LEU A 51 8.42 0.85 -5.55
C LEU A 51 9.23 0.46 -4.30
N LEU A 52 8.57 0.06 -3.21
CA LEU A 52 9.25 -0.40 -2.00
C LEU A 52 9.91 -1.77 -2.20
N ALA A 53 9.25 -2.68 -2.92
CA ALA A 53 9.85 -3.97 -3.25
C ALA A 53 11.15 -3.78 -4.06
N HIS A 54 11.15 -2.86 -5.03
CA HIS A 54 12.36 -2.49 -5.78
C HIS A 54 13.41 -1.83 -4.89
N GLU A 55 13.04 -0.86 -4.05
CA GLU A 55 13.98 -0.17 -3.14
C GLU A 55 14.71 -1.16 -2.22
N VAL A 56 13.98 -2.10 -1.62
CA VAL A 56 14.57 -3.14 -0.75
C VAL A 56 15.45 -4.10 -1.55
N TYR A 57 15.01 -4.52 -2.74
CA TYR A 57 15.81 -5.38 -3.63
C TYR A 57 17.14 -4.73 -4.01
N GLU A 58 17.12 -3.46 -4.43
CA GLU A 58 18.32 -2.70 -4.78
C GLU A 58 19.23 -2.53 -3.56
N ARG A 59 18.67 -2.09 -2.42
CA ARG A 59 19.43 -1.88 -1.19
C ARG A 59 20.16 -3.15 -0.73
N PHE A 60 19.49 -4.30 -0.77
CA PHE A 60 20.10 -5.57 -0.34
C PHE A 60 21.21 -6.02 -1.30
N ASN A 61 20.97 -5.99 -2.61
CA ASN A 61 21.98 -6.38 -3.57
C ASN A 61 23.18 -5.42 -3.59
N SER A 62 22.95 -4.10 -3.45
CA SER A 62 24.04 -3.11 -3.32
C SER A 62 24.86 -3.28 -2.03
N ALA A 63 24.25 -3.80 -0.96
CA ALA A 63 24.94 -4.16 0.28
C ALA A 63 25.59 -5.56 0.24
N GLY A 64 25.56 -6.26 -0.90
CA GLY A 64 26.17 -7.59 -1.07
C GLY A 64 25.30 -8.76 -0.62
N HIS A 65 24.03 -8.54 -0.27
CA HIS A 65 23.09 -9.60 0.07
C HIS A 65 22.29 -10.02 -1.17
N LEU A 66 22.47 -11.27 -1.61
CA LEU A 66 21.71 -11.81 -2.73
C LEU A 66 20.21 -11.80 -2.41
N CYS A 67 19.44 -11.07 -3.21
CA CYS A 67 18.01 -10.90 -3.02
C CYS A 67 17.28 -10.96 -4.37
N ASN A 68 16.22 -11.78 -4.47
CA ASN A 68 15.33 -11.83 -5.62
C ASN A 68 14.30 -10.70 -5.58
N LEU A 69 13.73 -10.34 -6.73
CA LEU A 69 12.59 -9.42 -6.84
C LEU A 69 11.38 -10.15 -7.42
N ILE A 70 10.24 -10.11 -6.73
CA ILE A 70 9.00 -10.71 -7.22
C ILE A 70 7.84 -9.72 -7.06
N THR A 71 7.34 -9.21 -8.18
CA THR A 71 6.17 -8.35 -8.23
C THR A 71 5.15 -8.94 -9.22
N GLY A 72 3.98 -8.30 -9.37
CA GLY A 72 2.98 -8.75 -10.34
C GLY A 72 3.51 -8.72 -11.78
N GLU A 73 4.31 -7.70 -12.12
CA GLU A 73 4.76 -7.46 -13.51
C GLU A 73 6.25 -7.76 -13.76
N ASP A 74 7.10 -7.70 -12.72
CA ASP A 74 8.55 -7.92 -12.82
C ASP A 74 8.99 -9.03 -11.86
N ARG A 75 9.67 -10.04 -12.41
CA ARG A 75 10.26 -11.17 -11.67
C ARG A 75 11.73 -11.30 -12.05
N ARG A 76 12.60 -11.05 -11.09
CA ARG A 76 14.06 -11.20 -11.21
C ARG A 76 14.52 -12.25 -10.23
N ILE A 77 14.61 -13.48 -10.72
CA ILE A 77 14.99 -14.65 -9.96
C ILE A 77 16.27 -15.20 -10.58
N ARG A 78 17.28 -15.44 -9.74
CA ARG A 78 18.49 -16.14 -10.16
C ARG A 78 18.30 -17.64 -9.99
N GLU A 79 18.48 -18.39 -11.08
CA GLU A 79 18.39 -19.85 -11.10
C GLU A 79 19.76 -20.52 -10.99
N ASP A 80 20.83 -19.78 -11.25
CA ASP A 80 22.22 -20.23 -11.24
C ASP A 80 22.79 -20.37 -9.82
N VAL A 81 22.21 -19.68 -8.84
CA VAL A 81 22.67 -19.66 -7.46
C VAL A 81 21.50 -19.70 -6.48
N TYR A 82 21.73 -20.26 -5.29
CA TYR A 82 20.78 -20.14 -4.20
C TYR A 82 20.71 -18.68 -3.71
N VAL A 83 19.52 -18.10 -3.69
CA VAL A 83 19.26 -16.74 -3.23
C VAL A 83 18.41 -16.79 -1.95
N PRO A 84 18.96 -16.42 -0.78
CA PRO A 84 18.28 -16.58 0.51
C PRO A 84 17.15 -15.56 0.74
N LEU A 85 17.24 -14.38 0.13
CA LEU A 85 16.32 -13.28 0.38
C LEU A 85 15.41 -13.04 -0.82
N THR A 86 14.17 -12.65 -0.55
CA THR A 86 13.24 -12.21 -1.59
C THR A 86 12.58 -10.90 -1.17
N SER A 87 12.55 -9.92 -2.07
CA SER A 87 11.75 -8.72 -1.94
C SER A 87 10.54 -8.81 -2.86
N CYS A 88 9.34 -8.65 -2.32
CA CYS A 88 8.12 -8.79 -3.11
C CYS A 88 7.04 -7.79 -2.73
N THR A 89 6.08 -7.59 -3.63
CA THR A 89 4.77 -7.02 -3.26
C THR A 89 4.01 -8.06 -2.43
N VAL A 90 3.25 -7.63 -1.42
CA VAL A 90 2.57 -8.54 -0.48
C VAL A 90 1.65 -9.55 -1.17
N GLU A 91 1.05 -9.20 -2.31
CA GLU A 91 0.23 -10.11 -3.14
C GLU A 91 1.01 -11.32 -3.68
N MET A 92 2.34 -11.19 -3.80
CA MET A 92 3.23 -12.17 -4.43
C MET A 92 4.04 -12.97 -3.39
N VAL A 93 3.66 -12.89 -2.11
CA VAL A 93 4.35 -13.54 -1.00
C VAL A 93 4.45 -15.07 -1.21
N PRO A 94 5.63 -15.70 -1.00
CA PRO A 94 5.80 -17.13 -1.17
C PRO A 94 5.28 -17.90 0.06
N LEU A 95 4.01 -18.32 0.02
CA LEU A 95 3.36 -19.01 1.14
C LEU A 95 3.77 -20.49 1.32
N ASN A 96 4.48 -21.07 0.34
CA ASN A 96 4.90 -22.48 0.33
C ASN A 96 6.39 -22.67 0.65
N GLN A 97 7.06 -21.63 1.13
CA GLN A 97 8.49 -21.68 1.47
C GLN A 97 8.68 -21.54 2.98
N LYS A 98 9.54 -22.40 3.55
CA LYS A 98 9.97 -22.29 4.95
C LYS A 98 11.05 -21.23 5.06
N LEU A 99 10.83 -20.24 5.92
CA LEU A 99 11.69 -19.08 6.07
C LEU A 99 12.13 -18.91 7.52
N GLU A 100 13.26 -18.26 7.73
CA GLU A 100 13.66 -17.82 9.07
C GLU A 100 12.89 -16.55 9.45
N VAL A 101 12.91 -15.53 8.58
CA VAL A 101 12.34 -14.20 8.85
C VAL A 101 11.42 -13.76 7.72
N ALA A 102 10.26 -13.21 8.07
CA ALA A 102 9.43 -12.47 7.13
C ALA A 102 9.15 -11.06 7.68
N VAL A 103 9.18 -10.05 6.82
CA VAL A 103 8.78 -8.68 7.13
C VAL A 103 7.56 -8.32 6.30
N VAL A 104 6.46 -7.95 6.95
CA VAL A 104 5.25 -7.45 6.31
C VAL A 104 5.09 -5.98 6.67
N ASP A 105 5.20 -5.13 5.66
CA ASP A 105 5.16 -3.68 5.83
C ASP A 105 3.72 -3.13 5.69
N GLU A 106 3.48 -1.97 6.31
CA GLU A 106 2.18 -1.31 6.39
C GLU A 106 1.01 -2.25 6.79
N ILE A 107 1.16 -3.01 7.88
CA ILE A 107 0.19 -4.05 8.30
C ILE A 107 -1.25 -3.52 8.49
N GLN A 108 -1.45 -2.24 8.75
CA GLN A 108 -2.78 -1.63 8.82
C GLN A 108 -3.57 -1.74 7.50
N MET A 109 -2.89 -1.95 6.36
CA MET A 109 -3.51 -2.24 5.07
C MET A 109 -4.29 -3.56 5.06
N ILE A 110 -4.18 -4.40 6.10
CA ILE A 110 -5.05 -5.57 6.30
C ILE A 110 -6.54 -5.20 6.35
N ALA A 111 -6.87 -3.96 6.71
CA ALA A 111 -8.24 -3.45 6.71
C ALA A 111 -8.64 -2.78 5.37
N ASP A 112 -7.79 -2.78 4.35
CA ASP A 112 -8.10 -2.17 3.06
C ASP A 112 -9.27 -2.91 2.36
N PRO A 113 -10.33 -2.20 1.92
CA PRO A 113 -11.50 -2.82 1.31
C PRO A 113 -11.24 -3.61 0.03
N SER A 114 -10.13 -3.38 -0.66
CA SER A 114 -9.82 -4.01 -1.95
C SER A 114 -8.64 -4.98 -1.86
N ARG A 115 -7.59 -4.61 -1.12
CA ARG A 115 -6.30 -5.32 -1.07
C ARG A 115 -6.02 -5.99 0.27
N GLY A 116 -6.83 -5.75 1.30
CA GLY A 116 -6.57 -6.24 2.66
C GLY A 116 -6.41 -7.76 2.76
N TRP A 117 -7.02 -8.50 1.83
CA TRP A 117 -6.84 -9.94 1.69
C TRP A 117 -5.36 -10.35 1.60
N ALA A 118 -4.52 -9.61 0.88
CA ALA A 118 -3.12 -9.98 0.69
C ALA A 118 -2.33 -9.97 2.00
N TRP A 119 -2.56 -8.96 2.86
CA TRP A 119 -1.98 -8.91 4.20
C TRP A 119 -2.53 -10.01 5.11
N THR A 120 -3.82 -10.32 5.01
CA THR A 120 -4.41 -11.43 5.75
C THR A 120 -3.77 -12.76 5.35
N HIS A 121 -3.55 -12.99 4.05
CA HIS A 121 -2.87 -14.18 3.55
C HIS A 121 -1.41 -14.24 3.99
N ALA A 122 -0.67 -13.12 3.95
CA ALA A 122 0.69 -13.07 4.48
C ALA A 122 0.72 -13.42 5.97
N LEU A 123 -0.12 -12.75 6.78
CA LEU A 123 -0.23 -12.99 8.22
C LEU A 123 -0.57 -14.44 8.55
N LEU A 124 -1.57 -15.01 7.88
CA LEU A 124 -2.05 -16.36 8.18
C LEU A 124 -1.20 -17.46 7.55
N GLY A 125 -0.51 -17.17 6.44
CA GLY A 125 0.06 -18.17 5.55
C GLY A 125 1.57 -18.23 5.45
N LEU A 126 2.30 -17.19 5.89
CA LEU A 126 3.77 -17.23 5.92
C LEU A 126 4.27 -18.36 6.83
N GLN A 127 5.16 -19.22 6.30
CA GLN A 127 5.84 -20.28 7.04
C GLN A 127 7.20 -19.81 7.56
N ALA A 128 7.20 -18.69 8.29
CA ALA A 128 8.40 -18.10 8.87
C ALA A 128 8.48 -18.33 10.39
N LYS A 129 9.69 -18.52 10.92
CA LYS A 129 9.91 -18.62 12.38
C LYS A 129 9.60 -17.28 13.07
N GLU A 130 10.06 -16.17 12.49
CA GLU A 130 9.79 -14.81 12.94
C GLU A 130 9.04 -14.03 11.86
N ILE A 131 7.91 -13.42 12.23
CA ILE A 131 7.12 -12.55 11.35
C ILE A 131 7.08 -11.16 11.96
N HIS A 132 7.81 -10.24 11.33
CA HIS A 132 7.87 -8.84 11.70
C HIS A 132 6.79 -8.05 10.97
N LEU A 133 5.86 -7.45 11.71
CA LEU A 133 4.77 -6.64 11.18
C LEU A 133 5.08 -5.17 11.44
N CYS A 134 5.28 -4.36 10.41
CA CYS A 134 5.53 -2.92 10.55
C CYS A 134 4.26 -2.14 10.24
N GLY A 135 3.84 -1.20 11.10
CA GLY A 135 2.67 -0.39 10.81
C GLY A 135 2.23 0.56 11.92
N GLU A 136 0.95 0.90 11.93
CA GLU A 136 0.33 1.80 12.91
C GLU A 136 -0.18 1.04 14.15
N PRO A 137 -0.22 1.69 15.34
CA PRO A 137 -0.75 1.06 16.56
C PRO A 137 -2.20 0.57 16.46
N THR A 138 -2.99 1.15 15.56
CA THR A 138 -4.39 0.78 15.33
C THR A 138 -4.59 -0.70 14.95
N ALA A 139 -3.54 -1.36 14.43
CA ALA A 139 -3.59 -2.77 14.04
C ALA A 139 -3.40 -3.75 15.21
N ILE A 140 -2.85 -3.31 16.35
CA ILE A 140 -2.43 -4.19 17.46
C ILE A 140 -3.58 -5.11 17.92
N ASP A 141 -4.74 -4.54 18.22
CA ASP A 141 -5.87 -5.28 18.77
C ASP A 141 -6.43 -6.32 17.78
N LEU A 142 -6.46 -5.99 16.48
CA LEU A 142 -6.91 -6.93 15.46
C LEU A 142 -5.94 -8.09 15.33
N ILE A 143 -4.63 -7.80 15.27
CA ILE A 143 -3.59 -8.82 15.12
C ILE A 143 -3.58 -9.74 16.35
N LYS A 144 -3.62 -9.21 17.57
CA LYS A 144 -3.71 -10.00 18.80
C LYS A 144 -4.92 -10.94 18.78
N ARG A 145 -6.11 -10.44 18.49
CA ARG A 145 -7.33 -11.28 18.40
C ARG A 145 -7.27 -12.35 17.30
N ILE A 146 -6.54 -12.12 16.22
CA ILE A 146 -6.32 -13.13 15.18
C ILE A 146 -5.34 -14.19 15.70
N CYS A 147 -4.16 -13.78 16.18
CA CYS A 147 -3.08 -14.65 16.65
C CYS A 147 -3.46 -15.48 17.89
N GLU A 148 -4.30 -14.95 18.78
CA GLU A 148 -4.88 -15.69 19.91
C GLU A 148 -5.60 -16.95 19.43
N THR A 149 -6.36 -16.88 18.34
CA THR A 149 -7.05 -18.06 17.79
C THR A 149 -6.14 -19.06 17.09
N LEU A 150 -4.87 -18.68 16.91
CA LEU A 150 -3.83 -19.52 16.32
C LEU A 150 -2.84 -20.03 17.39
N ASN A 151 -3.01 -19.64 18.66
CA ASN A 151 -2.04 -19.85 19.74
C ASN A 151 -0.63 -19.33 19.37
N GLU A 152 -0.57 -18.18 18.72
CA GLU A 152 0.69 -17.52 18.33
C GLU A 152 0.98 -16.35 19.26
N GLU A 153 2.21 -16.27 19.76
CA GLU A 153 2.66 -15.18 20.63
C GLU A 153 2.89 -13.90 19.82
N VAL A 154 2.40 -12.77 20.35
CA VAL A 154 2.56 -11.44 19.75
C VAL A 154 3.35 -10.55 20.69
N GLU A 155 4.57 -10.20 20.27
CA GLU A 155 5.39 -9.16 20.88
C GLU A 155 5.08 -7.81 20.22
N VAL A 156 4.96 -6.74 21.02
CA VAL A 156 4.71 -5.39 20.51
C VAL A 156 5.85 -4.47 20.93
N ASN A 157 6.51 -3.91 19.92
CA ASN A 157 7.57 -2.91 20.05
C ASN A 157 7.03 -1.56 19.57
N GLU A 158 6.87 -0.61 20.48
CA GLU A 158 6.36 0.72 20.20
C GLU A 158 7.50 1.70 19.87
N TYR A 159 7.27 2.53 18.86
CA TYR A 159 8.24 3.50 18.34
C TYR A 159 7.63 4.89 18.33
N GLU A 160 8.39 5.86 18.82
CA GLU A 160 8.05 7.27 18.72
C GLU A 160 8.66 7.90 17.46
N ARG A 161 8.14 9.07 17.09
CA ARG A 161 8.64 9.79 15.92
C ARG A 161 10.06 10.30 16.16
N LEU A 162 10.96 10.08 15.20
CA LEU A 162 12.38 10.47 15.33
C LEU A 162 12.62 11.99 15.27
N SER A 163 11.65 12.73 14.74
CA SER A 163 11.64 14.20 14.65
C SER A 163 10.25 14.73 15.00
N PRO A 164 10.12 15.94 15.57
CA PRO A 164 8.82 16.52 15.87
C PRO A 164 8.06 16.93 14.60
N LEU A 165 6.74 16.82 14.65
CA LEU A 165 5.81 17.37 13.66
C LEU A 165 5.00 18.48 14.33
N GLN A 166 5.01 19.68 13.76
CA GLN A 166 4.27 20.83 14.25
C GLN A 166 3.18 21.23 13.27
N LEU A 167 1.99 21.52 13.79
CA LEU A 167 0.92 22.11 12.98
C LEU A 167 1.10 23.62 12.99
N ALA A 168 1.06 24.26 11.83
CA ALA A 168 1.17 25.71 11.77
C ALA A 168 -0.09 26.38 12.34
N ASP A 169 0.09 27.54 12.98
CA ASP A 169 -1.02 28.37 13.47
C ASP A 169 -1.73 29.14 12.33
N LYS A 170 -1.10 29.21 11.15
CA LYS A 170 -1.59 29.95 10.00
C LYS A 170 -1.51 29.11 8.72
N SER A 171 -2.56 29.21 7.91
CA SER A 171 -2.61 28.74 6.52
C SER A 171 -1.78 29.65 5.62
N LEU A 172 -1.60 29.26 4.36
CA LEU A 172 -1.04 30.14 3.34
C LEU A 172 -2.00 31.27 2.92
N ASN A 173 -3.26 31.21 3.35
CA ASN A 173 -4.33 32.16 3.04
C ASN A 173 -4.61 32.25 1.53
N GLY A 174 -4.59 31.11 0.84
CA GLY A 174 -4.75 31.03 -0.62
C GLY A 174 -3.62 31.67 -1.42
N ASN A 175 -2.54 32.13 -0.76
CA ASN A 175 -1.46 32.86 -1.43
C ASN A 175 -0.23 31.97 -1.63
N LEU A 176 -0.08 31.49 -2.87
CA LEU A 176 1.04 30.65 -3.30
C LEU A 176 2.40 31.35 -3.22
N LYS A 177 2.46 32.69 -3.15
CA LYS A 177 3.72 33.42 -2.93
C LYS A 177 4.37 33.14 -1.57
N ASN A 178 3.61 32.55 -0.63
CA ASN A 178 4.11 32.14 0.67
C ASN A 178 4.80 30.76 0.66
N ILE A 179 4.89 30.11 -0.51
CA ILE A 179 5.61 28.87 -0.71
C ILE A 179 7.11 29.09 -0.53
N ARG A 180 7.77 28.08 0.02
CA ARG A 180 9.19 28.07 0.36
C ARG A 180 9.84 26.79 -0.15
N LYS A 181 11.17 26.82 -0.28
CA LYS A 181 11.95 25.61 -0.59
C LYS A 181 11.67 24.50 0.43
N GLY A 182 11.44 23.29 -0.08
CA GLY A 182 11.08 22.10 0.70
C GLY A 182 9.58 21.97 1.01
N ASP A 183 8.74 22.87 0.50
CA ASP A 183 7.29 22.72 0.61
C ASP A 183 6.78 21.59 -0.31
N CYS A 184 5.82 20.83 0.21
CA CYS A 184 5.06 19.86 -0.55
C CYS A 184 3.57 20.20 -0.48
N ILE A 185 2.98 20.55 -1.64
CA ILE A 185 1.55 20.83 -1.74
C ILE A 185 0.84 19.54 -2.17
N VAL A 186 -0.16 19.13 -1.39
CA VAL A 186 -0.92 17.91 -1.61
C VAL A 186 -2.32 18.24 -2.10
N THR A 187 -2.67 17.73 -3.27
CA THR A 187 -4.01 17.82 -3.88
C THR A 187 -4.47 16.45 -4.36
N PHE A 188 -5.77 16.26 -4.58
CA PHE A 188 -6.35 14.94 -4.84
C PHE A 188 -6.85 14.74 -6.27
N SER A 189 -6.45 15.62 -7.19
CA SER A 189 -6.77 15.50 -8.62
C SER A 189 -5.52 15.70 -9.49
N ARG A 190 -5.46 14.97 -10.62
CA ARG A 190 -4.36 15.12 -11.59
C ARG A 190 -4.36 16.52 -12.21
N GLU A 191 -5.53 17.05 -12.50
CA GLU A 191 -5.68 18.41 -13.02
C GLU A 191 -5.17 19.45 -12.02
N GLY A 192 -5.55 19.33 -10.73
CA GLY A 192 -5.06 20.19 -9.67
C GLY A 192 -3.54 20.14 -9.51
N ILE A 193 -2.90 18.98 -9.70
CA ILE A 193 -1.43 18.86 -9.65
C ILE A 193 -0.77 19.73 -10.71
N PHE A 194 -1.21 19.64 -11.96
CA PHE A 194 -0.59 20.41 -13.04
C PHE A 194 -0.97 21.90 -12.99
N GLY A 195 -2.18 22.21 -12.54
CA GLY A 195 -2.62 23.60 -12.27
C GLY A 195 -1.75 24.27 -11.20
N LEU A 196 -1.65 23.65 -10.02
CA LEU A 196 -0.80 24.15 -8.93
C LEU A 196 0.67 24.26 -9.35
N LYS A 197 1.21 23.26 -10.06
CA LYS A 197 2.58 23.32 -10.59
C LYS A 197 2.80 24.61 -11.40
N GLN A 198 1.90 24.87 -12.37
CA GLN A 198 2.00 26.03 -13.25
C GLN A 198 1.86 27.34 -12.48
N GLU A 199 0.90 27.43 -11.57
CA GLU A 199 0.67 28.64 -10.75
C GLU A 199 1.85 28.95 -9.84
N ILE A 200 2.44 27.93 -9.20
CA ILE A 200 3.60 28.10 -8.32
C ILE A 200 4.81 28.56 -9.14
N GLU A 201 5.10 27.90 -10.27
CA GLU A 201 6.20 28.25 -11.16
C GLU A 201 6.07 29.70 -11.67
N MET A 202 4.86 30.13 -12.03
CA MET A 202 4.58 31.48 -12.53
C MET A 202 4.67 32.55 -11.43
N GLN A 203 4.15 32.29 -10.22
CA GLN A 203 4.05 33.30 -9.17
C GLN A 203 5.31 33.42 -8.30
N THR A 204 6.08 32.34 -8.17
CA THR A 204 7.24 32.27 -7.25
C THR A 204 8.58 32.11 -7.96
N GLY A 205 8.57 31.60 -9.20
CA GLY A 205 9.79 31.22 -9.93
C GLY A 205 10.42 29.91 -9.46
N TYR A 206 9.88 29.24 -8.43
CA TYR A 206 10.36 27.91 -8.01
C TYR A 206 9.93 26.84 -9.01
N ARG A 207 10.85 25.93 -9.36
CA ARG A 207 10.49 24.74 -10.15
C ARG A 207 9.90 23.67 -9.27
N CYS A 208 8.85 23.03 -9.78
CA CYS A 208 8.08 22.03 -9.05
C CYS A 208 8.32 20.62 -9.60
N ALA A 209 8.72 19.70 -8.73
CA ALA A 209 8.63 18.27 -9.00
C ALA A 209 7.17 17.82 -8.85
N VAL A 210 6.79 16.73 -9.52
CA VAL A 210 5.41 16.23 -9.53
C VAL A 210 5.33 14.74 -9.22
N ILE A 211 4.48 14.35 -8.26
CA ILE A 211 4.27 12.94 -7.90
C ILE A 211 2.76 12.61 -7.77
N TYR A 212 2.27 11.70 -8.61
CA TYR A 212 0.93 11.12 -8.47
C TYR A 212 0.89 9.62 -8.73
N GLY A 213 -0.17 8.96 -8.25
CA GLY A 213 -0.24 7.49 -8.20
C GLY A 213 -0.08 6.77 -9.54
N ALA A 214 -0.59 7.35 -10.64
CA ALA A 214 -0.49 6.76 -11.98
C ALA A 214 0.87 6.97 -12.66
N LEU A 215 1.82 7.70 -12.04
CA LEU A 215 3.17 7.82 -12.60
C LEU A 215 3.91 6.48 -12.52
N PRO A 216 4.64 6.10 -13.58
CA PRO A 216 5.55 4.96 -13.53
C PRO A 216 6.51 5.06 -12.34
N PRO A 217 6.86 3.94 -11.67
CA PRO A 217 7.77 3.96 -10.52
C PRO A 217 9.11 4.62 -10.82
N GLU A 218 9.65 4.41 -12.02
CA GLU A 218 10.93 4.98 -12.46
C GLU A 218 10.83 6.51 -12.52
N THR A 219 9.71 7.03 -13.05
CA THR A 219 9.43 8.47 -13.07
C THR A 219 9.21 9.02 -11.66
N ARG A 220 8.52 8.27 -10.77
CA ARG A 220 8.32 8.70 -9.37
C ARG A 220 9.64 8.78 -8.62
N ALA A 221 10.50 7.78 -8.77
CA ALA A 221 11.82 7.76 -8.18
C ALA A 221 12.67 8.93 -8.68
N GLU A 222 12.63 9.22 -9.99
CA GLU A 222 13.34 10.35 -10.58
C GLU A 222 12.82 11.71 -10.07
N GLN A 223 11.50 11.91 -10.03
CA GLN A 223 10.90 13.14 -9.49
C GLN A 223 11.24 13.34 -8.01
N ALA A 224 11.26 12.25 -7.23
CA ALA A 224 11.70 12.29 -5.84
C ALA A 224 13.18 12.62 -5.71
N ARG A 225 14.04 12.06 -6.57
CA ARG A 225 15.47 12.37 -6.62
C ARG A 225 15.71 13.85 -6.92
N LEU A 226 15.02 14.39 -7.93
CA LEU A 226 15.08 15.81 -8.27
C LEU A 226 14.66 16.66 -7.08
N PHE A 227 13.54 16.39 -6.43
CA PHE A 227 13.09 17.15 -5.26
C PHE A 227 14.06 17.05 -4.06
N ASN A 228 14.68 15.89 -3.85
CA ASN A 228 15.56 15.67 -2.71
C ASN A 228 16.96 16.29 -2.89
N ASP A 229 17.45 16.41 -4.12
CA ASP A 229 18.76 16.99 -4.42
C ASP A 229 18.70 18.53 -4.36
N PRO A 230 19.39 19.17 -3.41
CA PRO A 230 19.40 20.63 -3.28
C PRO A 230 19.96 21.37 -4.52
N ASN A 231 20.70 20.67 -5.38
CA ASN A 231 21.33 21.26 -6.57
C ASN A 231 20.53 21.05 -7.86
N SER A 232 19.42 20.30 -7.82
CA SER A 232 18.62 20.01 -9.02
C SER A 232 17.85 21.23 -9.56
N GLY A 233 17.64 22.23 -8.70
CA GLY A 233 16.77 23.38 -8.95
C GLY A 233 15.28 23.10 -8.79
N TYR A 234 14.86 21.89 -8.41
CA TYR A 234 13.47 21.53 -8.10
C TYR A 234 13.18 21.68 -6.60
N ASP A 235 12.82 22.90 -6.21
CA ASP A 235 12.72 23.31 -4.80
C ASP A 235 11.38 22.95 -4.14
N VAL A 236 10.34 22.66 -4.91
CA VAL A 236 8.96 22.45 -4.43
C VAL A 236 8.40 21.14 -4.99
N LEU A 237 7.55 20.45 -4.23
CA LEU A 237 6.85 19.25 -4.67
C LEU A 237 5.34 19.50 -4.75
N VAL A 238 4.71 19.16 -5.87
CA VAL A 238 3.25 19.07 -5.98
C VAL A 238 2.87 17.60 -6.12
N ALA A 239 2.03 17.10 -5.22
CA ALA A 239 1.77 15.68 -5.16
C ALA A 239 0.33 15.30 -4.80
N SER A 240 -0.01 14.04 -5.07
CA SER A 240 -1.21 13.39 -4.51
C SER A 240 -0.92 12.66 -3.21
N ASP A 241 -1.95 12.05 -2.62
CA ASP A 241 -1.84 11.11 -1.51
C ASP A 241 -0.92 9.91 -1.75
N ALA A 242 -0.48 9.68 -2.99
CA ALA A 242 0.55 8.70 -3.34
C ALA A 242 1.88 8.88 -2.58
N ILE A 243 2.17 10.07 -2.01
CA ILE A 243 3.36 10.29 -1.18
C ILE A 243 3.20 9.76 0.25
N GLY A 244 1.97 9.41 0.66
CA GLY A 244 1.66 8.89 1.98
C GLY A 244 2.39 7.58 2.28
N MET A 245 2.86 6.87 1.25
CA MET A 245 3.63 5.62 1.33
C MET A 245 4.69 5.52 0.22
N GLY A 246 5.76 4.78 0.50
CA GLY A 246 6.63 4.23 -0.55
C GLY A 246 7.64 5.15 -1.23
N LEU A 247 7.89 6.36 -0.72
CA LEU A 247 8.95 7.23 -1.23
C LEU A 247 9.77 7.85 -0.09
N ASN A 248 11.07 7.96 -0.31
CA ASN A 248 11.94 8.79 0.50
C ASN A 248 11.91 10.23 -0.01
N LEU A 249 11.27 11.13 0.72
CA LEU A 249 11.12 12.54 0.35
C LEU A 249 11.61 13.43 1.51
N ASN A 250 12.43 14.43 1.17
CA ASN A 250 12.94 15.43 2.10
C ASN A 250 11.98 16.63 2.16
N ILE A 251 10.80 16.44 2.73
CA ILE A 251 9.77 17.47 2.81
C ILE A 251 9.98 18.28 4.09
N ARG A 252 10.04 19.60 4.00
CA ARG A 252 10.04 20.50 5.17
C ARG A 252 8.64 20.67 5.73
N ARG A 253 7.71 21.04 4.84
CA ARG A 253 6.35 21.43 5.20
C ARG A 253 5.35 20.83 4.23
N VAL A 254 4.36 20.13 4.77
CA VAL A 254 3.22 19.62 4.00
C VAL A 254 2.11 20.66 4.03
N ILE A 255 1.55 20.96 2.86
CA ILE A 255 0.46 21.91 2.68
C ILE A 255 -0.68 21.17 2.01
N PHE A 256 -1.79 20.97 2.73
CA PHE A 256 -3.01 20.44 2.12
C PHE A 256 -3.68 21.55 1.31
N GLU A 257 -3.85 21.35 0.00
CA GLU A 257 -4.61 22.29 -0.83
C GLU A 257 -6.08 22.30 -0.40
N THR A 258 -6.64 21.13 -0.14
CA THR A 258 -7.97 20.93 0.43
C THR A 258 -7.96 19.80 1.46
N MET A 259 -8.95 19.76 2.36
CA MET A 259 -9.19 18.66 3.31
C MET A 259 -10.27 17.68 2.85
N GLU A 260 -10.65 17.72 1.57
CA GLU A 260 -11.71 16.91 0.97
C GLU A 260 -11.23 16.23 -0.32
N LYS A 261 -11.79 15.06 -0.65
CA LYS A 261 -11.41 14.26 -1.82
C LYS A 261 -12.64 13.65 -2.48
N PHE A 262 -12.62 13.58 -3.81
CA PHE A 262 -13.60 12.82 -4.58
C PHE A 262 -13.27 11.31 -4.56
N ASP A 263 -14.18 10.49 -4.05
CA ASP A 263 -14.02 9.04 -3.97
C ASP A 263 -14.52 8.28 -5.22
N GLY A 264 -14.90 9.01 -6.27
CA GLY A 264 -15.56 8.46 -7.46
C GLY A 264 -17.09 8.56 -7.43
N LYS A 265 -17.69 8.89 -6.28
CA LYS A 265 -19.13 9.09 -6.12
C LYS A 265 -19.45 10.48 -5.56
N ALA A 266 -18.74 10.90 -4.52
CA ALA A 266 -18.96 12.18 -3.86
C ALA A 266 -17.65 12.77 -3.33
N VAL A 267 -17.66 14.09 -3.11
CA VAL A 267 -16.60 14.76 -2.36
C VAL A 267 -16.83 14.48 -0.88
N ARG A 268 -15.80 13.95 -0.21
CA ARG A 268 -15.84 13.58 1.21
C ARG A 268 -14.61 14.10 1.95
N PRO A 269 -14.70 14.37 3.26
CA PRO A 269 -13.53 14.66 4.08
C PRO A 269 -12.49 13.55 4.03
N LEU A 270 -11.20 13.92 4.08
CA LEU A 270 -10.11 12.96 4.20
C LEU A 270 -10.20 12.14 5.48
N GLN A 271 -9.81 10.87 5.41
CA GLN A 271 -9.76 10.01 6.58
C GLN A 271 -8.62 10.40 7.52
N THR A 272 -8.79 10.21 8.83
CA THR A 272 -7.78 10.54 9.85
C THR A 272 -6.44 9.85 9.59
N SER A 273 -6.45 8.57 9.18
CA SER A 273 -5.24 7.82 8.80
C SER A 273 -4.52 8.48 7.62
N GLN A 274 -5.26 8.82 6.56
CA GLN A 274 -4.71 9.44 5.36
C GLN A 274 -4.06 10.80 5.67
N VAL A 275 -4.74 11.65 6.46
CA VAL A 275 -4.19 12.95 6.87
C VAL A 275 -2.90 12.77 7.70
N LYS A 276 -2.92 11.86 8.69
CA LYS A 276 -1.75 11.60 9.54
C LYS A 276 -0.57 11.02 8.75
N GLN A 277 -0.81 10.10 7.81
CA GLN A 277 0.22 9.54 6.94
C GLN A 277 0.85 10.60 6.04
N ILE A 278 0.04 11.47 5.43
CA ILE A 278 0.53 12.54 4.54
C ILE A 278 1.28 13.60 5.35
N ALA A 279 0.67 14.14 6.42
CA ALA A 279 1.30 15.15 7.27
C ALA A 279 2.61 14.64 7.90
N GLY A 280 2.62 13.36 8.30
CA GLY A 280 3.77 12.72 8.90
C GLY A 280 4.98 12.52 7.97
N ARG A 281 4.87 12.84 6.67
CA ARG A 281 5.98 12.90 5.71
C ARG A 281 6.87 14.14 5.89
N ALA A 282 6.40 15.19 6.55
CA ALA A 282 7.18 16.41 6.81
C ALA A 282 8.26 16.19 7.87
N GLY A 283 9.50 16.63 7.64
CA GLY A 283 10.61 16.58 8.60
C GLY A 283 11.06 15.16 8.88
N ARG A 284 11.87 14.58 7.99
CA ARG A 284 12.38 13.20 8.13
C ARG A 284 13.70 13.18 8.91
N PHE A 285 13.96 12.12 9.68
CA PHE A 285 15.21 12.00 10.47
C PHE A 285 16.44 12.03 9.55
N GLN A 286 17.52 12.68 9.99
CA GLN A 286 18.77 12.88 9.22
C GLN A 286 18.61 13.61 7.89
N THR A 287 17.56 14.41 7.72
CA THR A 287 17.42 15.33 6.58
C THR A 287 17.71 16.77 6.98
N ALA A 288 17.71 17.68 6.01
CA ALA A 288 17.96 19.10 6.22
C ALA A 288 16.94 19.78 7.15
N TYR A 289 15.80 19.13 7.45
CA TYR A 289 14.70 19.71 8.21
C TYR A 289 14.49 18.96 9.54
N ALA A 290 15.04 19.51 10.62
CA ALA A 290 14.95 18.93 11.96
C ALA A 290 13.51 18.89 12.53
N VAL A 291 12.64 19.77 12.06
CA VAL A 291 11.21 19.85 12.45
C VAL A 291 10.37 19.81 11.19
N GLY A 292 9.36 18.94 11.17
CA GLY A 292 8.36 18.89 10.11
C GLY A 292 7.21 19.83 10.42
N GLU A 293 6.69 20.51 9.40
CA GLU A 293 5.50 21.37 9.54
C GLU A 293 4.34 20.81 8.70
N ALA A 294 3.09 20.96 9.17
CA ALA A 294 1.90 20.72 8.36
C ALA A 294 0.91 21.89 8.48
N THR A 295 0.34 22.31 7.34
CA THR A 295 -0.63 23.41 7.25
C THR A 295 -1.58 23.20 6.06
N THR A 296 -2.45 24.16 5.81
CA THR A 296 -3.38 24.19 4.68
C THR A 296 -3.15 25.39 3.78
N LEU A 297 -3.56 25.28 2.52
CA LEU A 297 -3.58 26.41 1.59
C LEU A 297 -4.65 27.42 2.03
N GLU A 298 -5.88 26.93 2.18
CA GLU A 298 -7.04 27.72 2.58
C GLU A 298 -7.20 27.83 4.10
N LYS A 299 -7.61 29.03 4.55
CA LYS A 299 -7.79 29.32 5.98
C LYS A 299 -8.94 28.54 6.61
N SER A 300 -9.99 28.27 5.84
CA SER A 300 -11.16 27.51 6.28
C SER A 300 -10.84 26.06 6.64
N ASP A 301 -9.79 25.49 6.05
CA ASP A 301 -9.41 24.09 6.24
C ASP A 301 -8.45 23.88 7.41
N LEU A 302 -7.75 24.91 7.88
CA LEU A 302 -6.80 24.80 8.98
C LEU A 302 -7.43 24.23 10.27
N PRO A 303 -8.59 24.71 10.74
CA PRO A 303 -9.24 24.11 11.91
C PRO A 303 -9.62 22.64 11.72
N LYS A 304 -9.95 22.23 10.49
CA LYS A 304 -10.25 20.81 10.16
C LYS A 304 -8.98 19.97 10.32
N LEU A 305 -7.84 20.43 9.81
CA LEU A 305 -6.55 19.76 9.95
C LEU A 305 -6.17 19.58 11.42
N HIS A 306 -6.23 20.65 12.23
CA HIS A 306 -5.93 20.58 13.67
C HIS A 306 -6.83 19.57 14.39
N ARG A 307 -8.14 19.60 14.13
CA ARG A 307 -9.09 18.64 14.71
C ARG A 307 -8.74 17.19 14.34
N VAL A 308 -8.49 16.92 13.07
CA VAL A 308 -8.18 15.55 12.58
C VAL A 308 -6.87 15.05 13.19
N MET A 309 -5.84 15.88 13.25
CA MET A 309 -4.54 15.51 13.81
C MET A 309 -4.61 15.24 15.32
N ALA A 310 -5.47 15.97 16.05
CA ALA A 310 -5.73 15.75 17.48
C ALA A 310 -6.65 14.55 17.77
N THR A 311 -7.39 14.06 16.77
CA THR A 311 -8.33 12.94 16.95
C THR A 311 -7.57 11.61 17.08
N PRO A 312 -7.76 10.83 18.17
CA PRO A 312 -7.24 9.46 18.26
C PRO A 312 -7.76 8.61 17.09
N GLN A 313 -6.94 7.70 16.57
CA GLN A 313 -7.41 6.77 15.55
C GLN A 313 -8.11 5.58 16.21
N ASP A 314 -9.23 5.16 15.64
CA ASP A 314 -9.90 3.94 16.06
C ASP A 314 -9.07 2.71 15.69
N ASN A 315 -9.11 1.69 16.56
CA ASN A 315 -8.48 0.40 16.29
C ASN A 315 -9.19 -0.31 15.13
N LEU A 316 -8.41 -1.05 14.35
CA LEU A 316 -8.92 -1.83 13.23
C LEU A 316 -9.85 -2.92 13.76
N LYS A 317 -11.03 -3.03 13.15
CA LYS A 317 -12.08 -3.95 13.60
C LYS A 317 -11.95 -5.33 12.98
N SER A 318 -11.55 -5.39 11.71
CA SER A 318 -11.61 -6.60 10.89
C SER A 318 -10.60 -6.57 9.75
N ALA A 319 -10.23 -7.76 9.28
CA ALA A 319 -9.25 -8.02 8.22
C ALA A 319 -9.93 -8.45 6.91
N GLY A 320 -9.41 -8.00 5.77
CA GLY A 320 -9.96 -8.34 4.46
C GLY A 320 -9.71 -9.81 4.09
N LEU A 321 -10.65 -10.43 3.39
CA LEU A 321 -10.51 -11.77 2.81
C LEU A 321 -10.93 -11.76 1.34
N GLN A 322 -10.31 -12.62 0.56
CA GLN A 322 -10.71 -12.94 -0.80
C GLN A 322 -10.71 -14.47 -0.95
N PRO A 323 -11.68 -15.05 -1.67
CA PRO A 323 -11.72 -16.47 -1.95
C PRO A 323 -10.56 -16.86 -2.86
N THR A 324 -10.05 -18.07 -2.66
CA THR A 324 -9.09 -18.67 -3.57
C THR A 324 -9.78 -19.13 -4.85
N VAL A 325 -9.01 -19.31 -5.94
CA VAL A 325 -9.51 -19.90 -7.19
C VAL A 325 -10.26 -21.21 -6.92
N SER A 326 -9.69 -22.09 -6.08
CA SER A 326 -10.30 -23.38 -5.73
C SER A 326 -11.62 -23.24 -4.97
N THR A 327 -11.76 -22.18 -4.15
CA THR A 327 -13.02 -21.90 -3.46
C THR A 327 -14.10 -21.49 -4.46
N ILE A 328 -13.74 -20.66 -5.45
CA ILE A 328 -14.64 -20.24 -6.51
C ILE A 328 -15.01 -21.41 -7.43
N GLU A 329 -14.07 -22.29 -7.77
CA GLU A 329 -14.34 -23.52 -8.55
C GLU A 329 -15.35 -24.43 -7.85
N GLN A 330 -15.14 -24.71 -6.57
CA GLN A 330 -16.07 -25.53 -5.78
C GLN A 330 -17.47 -24.91 -5.73
N PHE A 331 -17.55 -23.59 -5.65
CA PHE A 331 -18.83 -22.87 -5.67
C PHE A 331 -19.49 -22.90 -7.06
N ALA A 332 -18.71 -22.69 -8.13
CA ALA A 332 -19.17 -22.73 -9.51
C ALA A 332 -19.72 -24.11 -9.89
N HIS A 333 -19.16 -25.20 -9.37
CA HIS A 333 -19.69 -26.55 -9.58
C HIS A 333 -21.12 -26.74 -9.06
N GLN A 334 -21.54 -25.97 -8.05
CA GLN A 334 -22.91 -26.03 -7.51
C GLN A 334 -23.91 -25.21 -8.34
N LEU A 335 -23.41 -24.30 -9.18
CA LEU A 335 -24.20 -23.36 -9.99
C LEU A 335 -23.75 -23.42 -11.46
N PRO A 336 -23.84 -24.60 -12.11
CA PRO A 336 -23.39 -24.76 -13.48
C PRO A 336 -24.23 -23.84 -14.39
N ARG A 337 -23.56 -23.06 -15.25
CA ARG A 337 -24.13 -22.07 -16.21
C ARG A 337 -24.41 -20.66 -15.68
N MET A 338 -24.08 -20.35 -14.43
CA MET A 338 -24.16 -18.96 -13.96
C MET A 338 -23.02 -18.12 -14.59
N PRO A 339 -23.32 -16.93 -15.15
CA PRO A 339 -22.28 -16.00 -15.60
C PRO A 339 -21.31 -15.65 -14.49
N TYR A 340 -20.03 -15.47 -14.80
CA TYR A 340 -19.00 -15.37 -13.76
C TYR A 340 -19.16 -14.12 -12.88
N SER A 341 -19.60 -12.99 -13.45
CA SER A 341 -19.89 -11.77 -12.69
C SER A 341 -21.01 -11.98 -11.66
N GLN A 342 -22.06 -12.72 -12.03
CA GLN A 342 -23.17 -13.08 -11.15
C GLN A 342 -22.74 -14.10 -10.09
N LEU A 343 -21.89 -15.06 -10.47
CA LEU A 343 -21.30 -16.04 -9.54
C LEU A 343 -20.55 -15.33 -8.41
N LEU A 344 -19.71 -14.33 -8.73
CA LEU A 344 -19.01 -13.53 -7.72
C LEU A 344 -19.98 -12.75 -6.82
N GLY A 345 -21.06 -12.20 -7.38
CA GLY A 345 -22.11 -11.54 -6.60
C GLY A 345 -22.80 -12.49 -5.63
N GLN A 346 -23.23 -13.66 -6.11
CA GLN A 346 -23.88 -14.65 -5.26
C GLN A 346 -22.93 -15.23 -4.21
N PHE A 347 -21.64 -15.36 -4.53
CA PHE A 347 -20.62 -15.77 -3.58
C PHE A 347 -20.50 -14.76 -2.43
N GLU A 348 -20.44 -13.45 -2.72
CA GLU A 348 -20.42 -12.40 -1.69
C GLU A 348 -21.65 -12.49 -0.77
N ASP A 349 -22.84 -12.67 -1.33
CA ASP A 349 -24.09 -12.74 -0.56
C ASP A 349 -24.17 -13.99 0.34
N MET A 350 -23.62 -15.11 -0.12
CA MET A 350 -23.65 -16.38 0.61
C MET A 350 -22.47 -16.58 1.56
N ALA A 351 -21.38 -15.83 1.40
CA ALA A 351 -20.15 -16.01 2.16
C ALA A 351 -20.36 -15.70 3.65
N LYS A 352 -20.23 -16.75 4.47
CA LYS A 352 -20.22 -16.61 5.94
C LYS A 352 -18.80 -16.38 6.44
N LEU A 353 -18.60 -15.26 7.13
CA LEU A 353 -17.32 -14.82 7.69
C LEU A 353 -17.41 -14.79 9.21
N ASP A 354 -16.26 -14.91 9.87
CA ASP A 354 -16.13 -14.61 11.29
C ASP A 354 -16.03 -13.08 11.48
N GLY A 355 -16.53 -12.53 12.60
CA GLY A 355 -16.62 -11.08 12.82
C GLY A 355 -15.27 -10.33 12.81
N ARG A 356 -14.15 -11.04 12.84
CA ARG A 356 -12.79 -10.49 12.66
C ARG A 356 -12.43 -10.27 11.19
N TYR A 357 -13.28 -10.68 10.24
CA TYR A 357 -13.00 -10.59 8.82
C TYR A 357 -14.15 -9.98 8.04
N PHE A 358 -13.83 -9.35 6.92
CA PHE A 358 -14.80 -8.86 5.94
C PHE A 358 -14.39 -9.33 4.53
N MET A 359 -15.33 -9.36 3.60
CA MET A 359 -15.04 -9.68 2.20
C MET A 359 -14.47 -8.44 1.50
N CYS A 360 -13.29 -8.55 0.90
CA CYS A 360 -12.78 -7.51 0.01
C CYS A 360 -13.72 -7.35 -1.20
N ASN A 361 -13.87 -6.13 -1.70
CA ASN A 361 -14.79 -5.85 -2.80
C ASN A 361 -14.29 -6.45 -4.12
N PHE A 362 -15.21 -6.97 -4.93
CA PHE A 362 -14.92 -7.50 -6.27
C PHE A 362 -15.36 -6.55 -7.38
N LYS A 363 -15.45 -5.24 -7.10
CA LYS A 363 -16.10 -4.31 -8.02
C LYS A 363 -15.42 -4.29 -9.40
N ASP A 364 -14.09 -4.24 -9.43
CA ASP A 364 -13.35 -4.20 -10.69
C ASP A 364 -13.29 -5.59 -11.33
N ALA A 365 -13.15 -6.65 -10.53
CA ALA A 365 -13.20 -8.03 -11.01
C ALA A 365 -14.54 -8.39 -11.69
N LYS A 366 -15.67 -7.95 -11.13
CA LYS A 366 -17.01 -8.13 -11.72
C LYS A 366 -17.16 -7.37 -13.04
N GLN A 367 -16.66 -6.14 -13.11
CA GLN A 367 -16.67 -5.36 -14.36
C GLN A 367 -15.80 -6.02 -15.43
N ILE A 368 -14.63 -6.57 -15.08
CA ILE A 368 -13.81 -7.33 -16.03
C ILE A 368 -14.56 -8.59 -16.47
N ALA A 369 -15.12 -9.35 -15.52
CA ALA A 369 -15.89 -10.56 -15.80
C ALA A 369 -17.01 -10.33 -16.82
N GLU A 370 -17.81 -9.27 -16.66
CA GLU A 370 -18.86 -8.88 -17.60
C GLU A 370 -18.33 -8.59 -19.02
N ARG A 371 -17.11 -8.06 -19.13
CA ARG A 371 -16.51 -7.68 -20.41
C ARG A 371 -15.87 -8.85 -21.16
N ILE A 372 -15.51 -9.92 -20.45
CA ILE A 372 -14.88 -11.12 -21.01
C ILE A 372 -15.80 -12.35 -20.97
N GLU A 373 -17.09 -12.15 -20.66
CA GLU A 373 -18.04 -13.24 -20.42
C GLU A 373 -18.21 -14.16 -21.64
N ASP A 374 -18.17 -13.58 -22.84
CA ASP A 374 -18.29 -14.26 -24.13
C ASP A 374 -17.02 -15.01 -24.58
N LEU A 375 -15.88 -14.78 -23.91
CA LEU A 375 -14.65 -15.51 -24.21
C LEU A 375 -14.74 -16.95 -23.69
N ASP A 376 -14.41 -17.93 -24.53
CA ASP A 376 -14.32 -19.33 -24.13
C ASP A 376 -13.03 -19.56 -23.33
N MET A 377 -13.16 -19.67 -22.01
CA MET A 377 -12.04 -19.74 -21.07
C MET A 377 -12.39 -20.66 -19.90
N LEU A 378 -11.39 -21.41 -19.43
CA LEU A 378 -11.51 -22.18 -18.19
C LEU A 378 -11.68 -21.25 -16.98
N LEU A 379 -12.34 -21.74 -15.93
CA LEU A 379 -12.60 -20.95 -14.73
C LEU A 379 -11.31 -20.40 -14.06
N PRO A 380 -10.20 -21.17 -13.95
CA PRO A 380 -8.95 -20.64 -13.42
C PRO A 380 -8.39 -19.46 -14.23
N ASP A 381 -8.43 -19.55 -15.56
CA ASP A 381 -7.95 -18.49 -16.44
C ASP A 381 -8.85 -17.26 -16.31
N ARG A 382 -10.18 -17.47 -16.31
CA ARG A 382 -11.15 -16.40 -16.09
C ARG A 382 -10.94 -15.71 -14.74
N TYR A 383 -10.71 -16.48 -13.67
CA TYR A 383 -10.37 -15.96 -12.35
C TYR A 383 -9.10 -15.10 -12.43
N MET A 384 -8.02 -15.61 -13.06
CA MET A 384 -6.76 -14.88 -13.21
C MET A 384 -6.94 -13.55 -13.95
N PHE A 385 -7.65 -13.54 -15.07
CA PHE A 385 -7.94 -12.31 -15.83
C PHE A 385 -8.77 -11.32 -15.01
N CYS A 386 -9.79 -11.78 -14.29
CA CYS A 386 -10.63 -10.90 -13.46
C CYS A 386 -9.88 -10.32 -12.25
N THR A 387 -8.89 -11.04 -11.72
CA THR A 387 -8.03 -10.56 -10.63
C THR A 387 -6.82 -9.74 -11.11
N SER A 388 -6.59 -9.65 -12.42
CA SER A 388 -5.50 -8.86 -12.96
C SER A 388 -5.75 -7.36 -12.71
N PRO A 389 -4.75 -6.61 -12.20
CA PRO A 389 -4.92 -5.19 -11.91
C PRO A 389 -5.05 -4.40 -13.21
N ALA A 390 -6.28 -4.05 -13.58
CA ALA A 390 -6.60 -3.26 -14.76
C ALA A 390 -7.47 -2.06 -14.39
N ASN A 391 -7.14 -0.88 -14.93
CA ASN A 391 -7.98 0.30 -14.77
C ASN A 391 -9.22 0.16 -15.65
N VAL A 392 -10.32 -0.36 -15.08
CA VAL A 392 -11.59 -0.59 -15.78
C VAL A 392 -12.26 0.68 -16.32
N ARG A 393 -11.81 1.87 -15.90
CA ARG A 393 -12.27 3.16 -16.43
C ARG A 393 -11.57 3.54 -17.74
N ASP A 394 -10.42 2.93 -18.03
CA ASP A 394 -9.69 3.17 -19.27
C ASP A 394 -10.14 2.16 -20.34
N LEU A 395 -10.88 2.67 -21.33
CA LEU A 395 -11.43 1.86 -22.42
C LEU A 395 -10.35 1.17 -23.25
N ILE A 396 -9.16 1.76 -23.36
CA ILE A 396 -8.04 1.16 -24.10
C ILE A 396 -7.51 -0.05 -23.32
N VAL A 397 -7.35 0.09 -22.01
CA VAL A 397 -6.93 -1.01 -21.13
C VAL A 397 -7.93 -2.16 -21.20
N VAL A 398 -9.23 -1.87 -21.06
CA VAL A 398 -10.29 -2.89 -21.13
C VAL A 398 -10.31 -3.58 -22.50
N LYS A 399 -10.19 -2.82 -23.60
CA LYS A 399 -10.12 -3.38 -24.95
C LYS A 399 -8.92 -4.30 -25.14
N ASN A 400 -7.76 -3.92 -24.61
CA ASN A 400 -6.55 -4.73 -24.70
C ASN A 400 -6.64 -5.99 -23.84
N LEU A 401 -7.25 -5.90 -22.65
CA LEU A 401 -7.50 -7.07 -21.80
C LEU A 401 -8.36 -8.12 -22.51
N TYR A 402 -9.43 -7.69 -23.18
CA TYR A 402 -10.26 -8.57 -24.01
C TYR A 402 -9.46 -9.22 -25.13
N LYS A 403 -8.64 -8.45 -25.86
CA LYS A 403 -7.79 -8.98 -26.94
C LYS A 403 -6.78 -10.01 -26.47
N VAL A 404 -6.24 -9.87 -25.26
CA VAL A 404 -5.28 -10.83 -24.69
C VAL A 404 -5.96 -12.13 -24.29
N GLY A 405 -7.21 -12.06 -23.80
CA GLY A 405 -8.00 -13.25 -23.45
C GLY A 405 -8.61 -13.94 -24.66
N ALA A 406 -8.85 -13.21 -25.75
CA ALA A 406 -9.38 -13.78 -26.98
C ALA A 406 -8.36 -14.76 -27.60
N PRO A 407 -8.79 -15.95 -28.05
CA PRO A 407 -7.89 -16.87 -28.73
C PRO A 407 -7.24 -16.17 -29.92
N VAL A 408 -5.91 -16.28 -30.04
CA VAL A 408 -5.19 -15.81 -31.21
C VAL A 408 -5.76 -16.56 -32.40
N ALA A 409 -6.33 -15.85 -33.38
CA ALA A 409 -6.66 -16.46 -34.67
C ALA A 409 -5.35 -16.98 -35.26
N VAL A 410 -5.18 -18.31 -35.25
CA VAL A 410 -4.02 -19.02 -35.81
C VAL A 410 -4.03 -18.91 -37.32
#